data_AF-A0A2D9EY81-F1
#
_entry.id   AF-A0A2D9EY81-F1
#
_cell.length_a   1.000
_cell.length_b   1.000
_cell.length_c   1.000
_cell.angle_alpha   90.00
_cell.angle_beta   90.00
_cell.angle_gamma   90.00
#
_symmetry.space_group_name_H-M   'P 1'
#
loop_
_entity.id
_entity.type
_entity.pdbx_description
1 polymer ?
#
loop_
_entity_poly.entity_id
_entity_poly.type
_entity_poly.pdbx_seq_one_letter_code
_entity_poly.pdbx_strand_id
1 'polypeptide(L)'
;MRALVSAVIGAATLTLLTACAEPGPETMIANPASRNCIKQGGVLTMKKRPDGGVYGVCLFEDNRQCEEWALFRGVCPKGGRKITGYATLAARYCAITGGTYAVTAQQSGATPEQGTCSAPSGKTCDVHEFFAGGC
;
A
#
# COMPACT_ATOMS: atom_id res chain seq x y z
N MET A 1 -54.79 -46.26 53.73
CA MET A 1 -54.56 -44.82 53.98
C MET A 1 -54.15 -44.17 52.67
N ARG A 2 -54.86 -43.10 52.28
CA ARG A 2 -54.47 -41.93 51.47
C ARG A 2 -53.47 -42.15 50.31
N ALA A 3 -53.90 -42.16 49.04
CA ALA A 3 -54.36 -41.02 48.23
C ALA A 3 -53.21 -40.24 47.55
N LEU A 4 -53.43 -40.01 46.24
CA LEU A 4 -53.00 -38.89 45.40
C LEU A 4 -51.69 -39.01 44.58
N VAL A 5 -51.92 -39.27 43.29
CA VAL A 5 -51.33 -38.66 42.09
C VAL A 5 -50.44 -37.43 42.35
N SER A 6 -49.23 -37.45 41.78
CA SER A 6 -48.60 -36.24 41.25
C SER A 6 -47.77 -36.62 40.03
N ALA A 7 -48.38 -36.45 38.85
CA ALA A 7 -47.67 -36.42 37.59
C ALA A 7 -46.76 -35.18 37.61
N VAL A 8 -45.46 -35.38 37.79
CA VAL A 8 -44.49 -34.32 37.56
C VAL A 8 -44.23 -34.30 36.06
N ILE A 9 -44.86 -33.34 35.39
CA ILE A 9 -44.53 -32.95 34.02
C ILE A 9 -43.10 -32.42 34.08
N GLY A 10 -42.13 -33.28 33.74
CA GLY A 10 -40.74 -32.87 33.54
C GLY A 10 -40.71 -31.96 32.33
N ALA A 11 -40.72 -30.64 32.56
CA ALA A 11 -40.53 -29.64 31.53
C ALA A 11 -39.18 -29.88 30.86
N ALA A 12 -39.20 -30.44 29.66
CA ALA A 12 -38.03 -30.51 28.80
C ALA A 12 -37.65 -29.09 28.39
N THR A 13 -36.76 -28.46 29.16
CA THR A 13 -36.13 -27.19 28.82
C THR A 13 -35.25 -27.43 27.60
N LEU A 14 -35.79 -27.11 26.43
CA LEU A 14 -35.09 -27.10 25.15
C LEU A 14 -34.00 -26.02 25.21
N THR A 15 -32.79 -26.41 25.61
CA THR A 15 -31.60 -25.59 25.53
C THR A 15 -31.29 -25.32 24.06
N LEU A 16 -31.58 -24.10 23.62
CA LEU A 16 -31.12 -23.58 22.33
C LEU A 16 -29.57 -23.56 22.36
N LEU A 17 -28.95 -24.54 21.72
CA LEU A 17 -27.54 -24.47 21.33
C LEU A 17 -27.44 -23.42 20.23
N THR A 18 -27.20 -22.18 20.60
CA THR A 18 -26.81 -21.13 19.66
C THR A 18 -25.41 -21.48 19.16
N ALA A 19 -25.33 -22.13 18.00
CA ALA A 19 -24.07 -22.34 17.31
C ALA A 19 -23.54 -20.97 16.87
N CYS A 20 -22.51 -20.47 17.55
CA CYS A 20 -21.73 -19.34 17.07
C CYS A 20 -21.05 -19.79 15.76
N ALA A 21 -21.53 -19.31 14.62
CA ALA A 21 -20.81 -19.48 13.36
C ALA A 21 -19.51 -18.68 13.46
N GLU A 22 -18.37 -19.37 13.55
CA GLU A 22 -17.07 -18.72 13.42
C GLU A 22 -16.93 -18.19 11.97
N PRO A 23 -16.50 -16.93 11.78
CA PRO A 23 -16.21 -16.44 10.45
C PRO A 23 -15.14 -17.33 9.82
N GLY A 24 -15.50 -17.99 8.71
CA GLY A 24 -14.58 -18.83 7.95
C GLY A 24 -13.38 -18.03 7.43
N PRO A 25 -12.29 -18.69 7.02
CA PRO A 25 -11.10 -18.01 6.54
C PRO A 25 -11.46 -17.08 5.38
N GLU A 26 -11.33 -15.77 5.60
CA GLU A 26 -11.45 -14.79 4.53
C GLU A 26 -10.35 -15.08 3.49
N THR A 27 -10.77 -15.35 2.27
CA THR A 27 -9.84 -15.55 1.16
C THR A 27 -9.23 -14.20 0.79
N MET A 28 -8.07 -13.89 1.37
CA MET A 28 -7.33 -12.67 1.03
C MET A 28 -6.78 -12.79 -0.40
N ILE A 29 -7.37 -12.04 -1.34
CA ILE A 29 -6.83 -11.89 -2.68
C ILE A 29 -5.52 -11.09 -2.59
N ALA A 30 -4.40 -11.70 -2.99
CA ALA A 30 -3.11 -11.03 -2.99
C ALA A 30 -3.09 -9.86 -3.99
N ASN A 31 -2.52 -8.72 -3.59
CA ASN A 31 -2.34 -7.57 -4.48
C ASN A 31 -1.44 -7.96 -5.69
N PRO A 32 -1.90 -7.77 -6.94
CA PRO A 32 -1.16 -8.19 -8.13
C PRO A 32 0.14 -7.38 -8.34
N ALA A 33 0.17 -6.09 -7.99
CA ALA A 33 1.38 -5.28 -8.07
C ALA A 33 2.45 -5.77 -7.07
N SER A 34 2.01 -6.10 -5.86
CA SER A 34 2.86 -6.69 -4.82
C SER A 34 3.46 -8.02 -5.26
N ARG A 35 2.63 -8.91 -5.84
CA ARG A 35 3.08 -10.19 -6.41
C ARG A 35 4.05 -9.99 -7.58
N ASN A 36 3.81 -9.00 -8.42
CA ASN A 36 4.70 -8.67 -9.51
C ASN A 36 6.06 -8.18 -9.01
N CYS A 37 6.12 -7.32 -7.98
CA CYS A 37 7.40 -6.90 -7.39
C CYS A 37 8.30 -8.09 -7.01
N ILE A 38 7.74 -9.05 -6.26
CA ILE A 38 8.45 -10.26 -5.84
C ILE A 38 8.86 -11.10 -7.05
N LYS A 39 7.98 -11.24 -8.05
CA LYS A 39 8.27 -11.97 -9.30
C LYS A 39 9.43 -11.34 -10.09
N GLN A 40 9.61 -10.02 -10.03
CA GLN A 40 10.74 -9.33 -10.67
C GLN A 40 12.03 -9.40 -9.82
N GLY A 41 12.03 -10.15 -8.71
CA GLY A 41 13.19 -10.28 -7.81
C GLY A 41 13.37 -9.14 -6.82
N GLY A 42 12.35 -8.28 -6.64
CA GLY A 42 12.41 -7.18 -5.69
C GLY A 42 11.82 -7.53 -4.32
N VAL A 43 12.18 -6.72 -3.32
CA VAL A 43 11.61 -6.76 -1.96
C VAL A 43 10.58 -5.65 -1.82
N LEU A 44 9.34 -6.00 -1.49
CA LEU A 44 8.26 -5.04 -1.29
C LEU A 44 8.32 -4.42 0.11
N THR A 45 8.31 -3.09 0.19
CA THR A 45 8.12 -2.32 1.44
C THR A 45 6.94 -1.39 1.28
N MET A 46 6.12 -1.26 2.33
CA MET A 46 5.09 -0.23 2.39
C MET A 46 5.68 1.07 2.92
N LYS A 47 5.28 2.19 2.34
CA LYS A 47 5.68 3.55 2.72
C LYS A 47 4.45 4.43 2.86
N LYS A 48 4.56 5.50 3.64
CA LYS A 48 3.51 6.51 3.82
C LYS A 48 3.88 7.78 3.07
N ARG A 49 2.87 8.41 2.48
CA ARG A 49 2.92 9.77 1.92
C ARG A 49 2.51 10.80 2.98
N PRO A 50 2.79 12.10 2.76
CA PRO A 50 2.42 13.17 3.70
C PRO A 50 0.91 13.26 3.96
N ASP A 51 0.08 12.88 2.98
CA ASP A 51 -1.38 12.84 3.09
C ASP A 51 -1.91 11.61 3.84
N GLY A 52 -1.02 10.74 4.34
CA GLY A 52 -1.37 9.49 5.01
C GLY A 52 -1.58 8.31 4.08
N GLY A 53 -1.56 8.52 2.75
CA GLY A 53 -1.66 7.45 1.76
C GLY A 53 -0.51 6.44 1.87
N VAL A 54 -0.81 5.15 1.73
CA VAL A 54 0.19 4.08 1.75
C VAL A 54 0.47 3.61 0.33
N TYR A 55 1.74 3.42 0.00
CA TYR A 55 2.17 2.91 -1.30
C TYR A 55 3.24 1.84 -1.15
N GLY A 56 3.24 0.88 -2.07
CA GLY A 56 4.25 -0.17 -2.15
C GLY A 56 5.48 0.32 -2.94
N VAL A 57 6.66 0.08 -2.40
CA VAL A 57 7.93 0.30 -3.09
C VAL A 57 8.62 -1.04 -3.25
N CYS A 58 8.96 -1.36 -4.49
CA CYS A 58 9.78 -2.50 -4.85
C CYS A 58 11.25 -2.09 -4.81
N LEU A 59 12.02 -2.69 -3.89
CA LEU A 59 13.45 -2.49 -3.74
C LEU A 59 14.21 -3.56 -4.53
N PHE A 60 15.24 -3.16 -5.25
CA PHE A 60 16.14 -4.04 -5.98
C PHE A 60 17.59 -3.80 -5.52
N GLU A 61 18.51 -4.61 -6.05
CA GLU A 61 19.96 -4.41 -5.87
C GLU A 61 20.41 -3.00 -6.31
N ASP A 62 21.61 -2.60 -5.90
CA ASP A 62 22.17 -1.27 -6.17
C ASP A 62 21.28 -0.10 -5.72
N ASN A 63 20.48 -0.32 -4.66
CA ASN A 63 19.49 0.63 -4.15
C ASN A 63 18.48 1.10 -5.21
N ARG A 64 18.19 0.28 -6.22
CA ARG A 64 17.23 0.67 -7.26
C ARG A 64 15.80 0.45 -6.77
N GLN A 65 14.87 1.29 -7.22
CA GLN A 65 13.50 1.29 -6.71
C GLN A 65 12.46 1.54 -7.81
N CYS A 66 11.26 0.98 -7.61
CA CYS A 66 10.03 1.33 -8.31
C CYS A 66 8.87 1.41 -7.31
N GLU A 67 7.88 2.24 -7.56
CA GLU A 67 6.57 2.06 -6.95
C GLU A 67 5.90 0.80 -7.58
N GLU A 68 5.17 0.01 -6.80
CA GLU A 68 4.72 -1.32 -7.22
C GLU A 68 3.79 -1.29 -8.44
N TRP A 69 2.87 -0.32 -8.52
CA TRP A 69 1.96 -0.16 -9.65
C TRP A 69 2.65 0.43 -10.88
N ALA A 70 3.65 1.27 -10.68
CA ALA A 70 4.50 1.80 -11.73
C ALA A 70 5.33 0.68 -12.38
N LEU A 71 5.87 -0.24 -11.56
CA LEU A 71 6.53 -1.45 -12.06
C LEU A 71 5.55 -2.39 -12.77
N PHE A 72 4.37 -2.61 -12.18
CA PHE A 72 3.33 -3.48 -12.76
C PHE A 72 2.88 -3.01 -14.15
N ARG A 73 2.71 -1.70 -14.34
CA ARG A 73 2.32 -1.09 -15.61
C ARG A 73 3.49 -0.88 -16.59
N GLY A 74 4.72 -1.18 -16.18
CA GLY A 74 5.92 -1.02 -17.01
C GLY A 74 6.40 0.42 -17.21
N VAL A 75 5.82 1.41 -16.51
CA VAL A 75 6.29 2.80 -16.54
C VAL A 75 7.54 3.01 -15.68
N CYS A 76 7.73 2.13 -14.70
CA CYS A 76 9.01 1.96 -14.02
C CYS A 76 9.70 0.68 -14.55
N PRO A 77 10.98 0.75 -14.96
CA PRO A 77 11.68 -0.36 -15.58
C PRO A 77 11.85 -1.55 -14.62
N LYS A 78 11.86 -2.77 -15.20
CA LYS A 78 12.27 -3.98 -14.47
C LYS A 78 13.67 -3.79 -13.88
N GLY A 79 13.88 -4.22 -12.64
CA GLY A 79 15.11 -3.96 -11.89
C GLY A 79 15.23 -2.56 -11.30
N GLY A 80 14.17 -1.74 -11.34
CA GLY A 80 14.14 -0.45 -10.63
C GLY A 80 14.84 0.69 -11.37
N ARG A 81 14.63 1.92 -10.89
CA ARG A 81 15.42 3.11 -11.24
C ARG A 81 16.48 3.35 -10.17
N LYS A 82 17.67 3.82 -10.57
CA LYS A 82 18.63 4.34 -9.60
C LYS A 82 18.01 5.56 -8.94
N ILE A 83 18.03 5.58 -7.61
CA ILE A 83 17.53 6.72 -6.83
C ILE A 83 18.64 7.66 -6.37
N THR A 84 19.90 7.25 -6.54
CA THR A 84 21.07 8.09 -6.28
C THR A 84 20.96 9.34 -7.14
N GLY A 85 20.97 10.51 -6.52
CA GLY A 85 20.76 11.80 -7.18
C GLY A 85 19.41 12.47 -6.88
N TYR A 86 18.44 11.76 -6.29
CA TYR A 86 17.24 12.40 -5.74
C TYR A 86 17.45 12.75 -4.27
N ALA A 87 17.60 14.05 -3.99
CA ALA A 87 17.86 14.54 -2.64
C ALA A 87 16.65 14.40 -1.71
N THR A 88 15.43 14.51 -2.24
CA THR A 88 14.19 14.49 -1.44
C THR A 88 13.36 13.23 -1.70
N LEU A 89 12.51 12.87 -0.72
CA LEU A 89 11.54 11.78 -0.89
C LEU A 89 10.54 12.09 -1.99
N ALA A 90 10.16 13.36 -2.16
CA ALA A 90 9.25 13.80 -3.22
C ALA A 90 9.87 13.59 -4.61
N ALA A 91 11.12 14.01 -4.81
CA ALA A 91 11.84 13.78 -6.06
C ALA A 91 12.00 12.29 -6.37
N ARG A 92 12.33 11.49 -5.35
CA ARG A 92 12.39 10.04 -5.48
C ARG A 92 11.03 9.45 -5.85
N TYR A 93 9.96 9.87 -5.17
CA TYR A 93 8.60 9.40 -5.44
C TYR A 93 8.17 9.69 -6.87
N CYS A 94 8.42 10.90 -7.38
CA CYS A 94 8.20 11.25 -8.78
C CYS A 94 8.91 10.26 -9.73
N ALA A 95 10.20 9.98 -9.50
CA ALA A 95 10.96 9.08 -10.35
C ALA A 95 10.45 7.64 -10.31
N ILE A 96 10.21 7.08 -9.11
CA ILE A 96 9.81 5.68 -8.96
C ILE A 96 8.37 5.41 -9.40
N THR A 97 7.52 6.44 -9.48
CA THR A 97 6.18 6.37 -10.07
C THR A 97 6.19 6.47 -11.61
N GLY A 98 7.38 6.60 -12.20
CA GLY A 98 7.60 6.67 -13.65
C GLY A 98 7.67 8.10 -14.20
N GLY A 99 7.54 9.11 -13.34
CA GLY A 99 7.63 10.52 -13.73
C GLY A 99 9.05 10.98 -14.03
N THR A 100 9.14 12.17 -14.64
CA THR A 100 10.39 12.90 -14.86
C THR A 100 10.46 14.05 -13.88
N TYR A 101 11.55 14.13 -13.11
CA TYR A 101 11.80 15.19 -12.15
C TYR A 101 12.75 16.23 -12.75
N ALA A 102 12.40 17.50 -12.64
CA ALA A 102 13.24 18.63 -13.03
C ALA A 102 13.44 19.57 -11.83
N VAL A 103 14.68 19.87 -11.48
CA VAL A 103 14.98 20.82 -10.41
C VAL A 103 14.67 22.23 -10.89
N THR A 104 13.91 22.99 -10.12
CA THR A 104 13.55 24.39 -10.44
C THR A 104 14.31 25.39 -9.58
N ALA A 105 14.76 24.96 -8.39
CA ALA A 105 15.69 25.72 -7.57
C ALA A 105 16.64 24.76 -6.83
N GLN A 106 17.92 24.81 -7.20
CA GLN A 106 18.99 24.17 -6.44
C GLN A 106 19.18 24.98 -5.15
N GLN A 107 18.91 24.40 -3.99
CA GLN A 107 19.05 25.12 -2.73
C GLN A 107 20.16 24.55 -1.86
N SER A 108 20.99 25.46 -1.36
CA SER A 108 22.01 25.25 -0.34
C SER A 108 21.41 25.64 1.02
N GLY A 109 21.32 24.71 1.97
CA GLY A 109 20.84 25.00 3.33
C GLY A 109 19.70 24.08 3.82
N ALA A 110 18.78 24.63 4.63
CA ALA A 110 17.74 23.88 5.35
C ALA A 110 16.42 23.66 4.59
N THR A 111 16.30 24.14 3.35
CA THR A 111 15.10 23.96 2.53
C THR A 111 15.24 22.72 1.64
N PRO A 112 14.22 21.84 1.57
CA PRO A 112 14.24 20.71 0.66
C PRO A 112 14.32 21.21 -0.79
N GLU A 113 15.14 20.55 -1.62
CA GLU A 113 15.21 20.77 -3.07
C GLU A 113 13.80 20.90 -3.69
N GLN A 114 13.59 21.96 -4.47
CA GLN A 114 12.32 22.26 -5.14
C GLN A 114 12.41 21.85 -6.60
N GLY A 115 11.31 21.32 -7.12
CA GLY A 115 11.28 20.93 -8.52
C GLY A 115 9.90 20.53 -8.99
N THR A 116 9.83 20.24 -10.27
CA THR A 116 8.61 19.87 -10.96
C THR A 116 8.62 18.37 -11.25
N CYS A 117 7.49 17.71 -11.01
CA CYS A 117 7.26 16.35 -11.48
C CYS A 117 6.35 16.35 -12.70
N SER A 118 6.81 15.75 -13.79
CA SER A 118 5.98 15.42 -14.95
C SER A 118 5.63 13.93 -14.92
N ALA A 119 4.38 13.62 -14.58
CA ALA A 119 3.89 12.25 -14.45
C ALA A 119 3.75 11.55 -15.82
N PRO A 120 3.75 10.21 -15.88
CA PRO A 120 3.50 9.46 -17.12
C PRO A 120 2.16 9.78 -17.81
N SER A 121 1.19 10.29 -17.05
CA SER A 121 -0.11 10.75 -17.57
C SER A 121 -0.04 12.09 -18.31
N GLY A 122 1.11 12.78 -18.30
CA GLY A 122 1.31 14.12 -18.85
C GLY A 122 1.02 15.25 -17.86
N LYS A 123 0.41 14.96 -16.71
CA LYS A 123 0.19 15.97 -15.65
C LYS A 123 1.53 16.45 -15.07
N THR A 124 1.67 17.75 -14.90
CA THR A 124 2.88 18.38 -14.38
C THR A 124 2.53 19.34 -13.24
N CYS A 125 3.26 19.25 -12.13
CA CYS A 125 3.01 20.02 -10.90
C CYS A 125 4.27 20.08 -10.02
N ASP A 126 4.23 20.87 -8.93
CA ASP A 126 5.27 20.85 -7.92
C ASP A 126 5.46 19.44 -7.35
N VAL A 127 6.71 19.07 -7.10
CA VAL A 127 7.07 17.71 -6.70
C VAL A 127 6.52 17.34 -5.31
N HIS A 128 6.41 18.30 -4.39
CA HIS A 128 5.88 18.07 -3.05
C HIS A 128 4.36 17.98 -3.09
N GLU A 129 3.69 18.78 -3.93
CA GLU A 129 2.25 18.64 -4.20
C GLU A 129 1.92 17.27 -4.82
N PHE A 130 2.72 16.83 -5.80
CA PHE A 130 2.60 15.48 -6.38
C PHE A 130 2.74 14.38 -5.33
N PHE A 131 3.75 14.50 -4.45
CA PHE A 131 3.97 13.52 -3.40
C PHE A 131 2.87 13.54 -2.33
N ALA A 132 2.26 14.69 -2.07
CA ALA A 132 1.14 14.87 -1.16
C ALA A 132 -0.22 14.53 -1.79
N GLY A 133 -0.29 14.09 -3.06
CA GLY A 133 -1.54 13.74 -3.73
C GLY A 133 -2.43 14.93 -4.10
N GLY A 134 -1.90 16.16 -4.04
CA GLY A 134 -2.59 17.38 -4.51
C GLY A 134 -2.61 17.52 -6.03
N CYS A 135 -1.94 16.59 -6.71
CA CYS A 135 -1.80 16.47 -8.14
C CYS A 135 -2.05 14.98 -8.51
#